data_AF-A0A5E4KQD5-F1
#
_entry.id   AF-A0A5E4KQD5-F1
#
_cell.length_a   1.000
_cell.length_b   1.000
_cell.length_c   1.000
_cell.angle_alpha   90.00
_cell.angle_beta   90.00
_cell.angle_gamma   90.00
#
_symmetry.space_group_name_H-M   'P 1'
#
loop_
_entity.id
_entity.type
_entity.pdbx_description
1 polymer ?
#
loop_
_entity_poly.entity_id
_entity_poly.type
_entity_poly.pdbx_seq_one_letter_code
_entity_poly.pdbx_strand_id
1 'polypeptide(L)'
;MGVFVAVLIALALPIFYLKLYISLLVITMGVIIVAKHKTRNEFSWKKIMGLGALAAFNKGISGGGYGPIIVSGQILSGVETKNSIGITALSEGVTCFIGVITYFIVGTNVNWGLAPYLVTGSLISVPLSVYTVKRMPVKQFTLIIGIATTLLGLFTLYKLFTP
;
A
#
# COMPACT_ATOMS: atom_id res chain seq x y z
N MET A 1 -18.97 3.17 0.05
CA MET A 1 -19.59 3.02 1.38
C MET A 1 -18.55 2.96 2.49
N GLY A 2 -17.62 1.99 2.54
CA GLY A 2 -16.60 1.91 3.62
C GLY A 2 -15.65 3.12 3.71
N VAL A 3 -15.26 3.72 2.58
CA VAL A 3 -14.40 4.93 2.56
C VAL A 3 -15.11 6.15 3.16
N PHE A 4 -16.43 6.29 3.00
CA PHE A 4 -17.19 7.41 3.56
C PHE A 4 -17.23 7.34 5.10
N VAL A 5 -17.47 6.14 5.65
CA VAL A 5 -17.42 5.92 7.11
C VAL A 5 -16.00 6.12 7.65
N ALA A 6 -14.98 5.73 6.87
CA ALA A 6 -13.57 5.96 7.21
C ALA A 6 -13.22 7.43 7.36
N VAL A 7 -13.65 8.24 6.40
CA VAL A 7 -13.39 9.69 6.39
C VAL A 7 -14.09 10.36 7.57
N LEU A 8 -15.33 9.98 7.90
CA LEU A 8 -16.05 10.54 9.05
C LEU A 8 -15.36 10.22 10.39
N ILE A 9 -14.87 8.99 10.56
CA ILE A 9 -14.13 8.59 11.77
C ILE A 9 -12.75 9.28 11.83
N ALA A 10 -12.08 9.45 10.69
CA ALA A 10 -10.80 10.13 10.63
C ALA A 10 -10.88 11.61 10.99
N LEU A 11 -11.96 12.29 10.57
CA LEU A 11 -12.18 13.70 10.91
C LEU A 11 -12.40 13.90 12.41
N ALA A 12 -12.82 12.85 13.14
CA ALA A 12 -13.03 12.89 14.58
C ALA A 12 -11.80 12.51 15.41
N LEU A 13 -10.76 11.91 14.80
CA LEU A 13 -9.59 11.40 15.51
C LEU A 13 -8.36 12.29 15.34
N PRO A 14 -7.58 12.55 16.42
CA PRO A 14 -6.31 13.24 16.29
C PRO A 14 -5.34 12.47 15.38
N ILE A 15 -4.64 13.19 14.50
CA ILE A 15 -3.67 12.65 13.52
C ILE A 15 -2.63 11.73 14.18
N PHE A 16 -2.29 12.01 15.45
CA PHE A 16 -1.38 11.18 16.25
C PHE A 16 -1.87 9.74 16.41
N TYR A 17 -3.10 9.54 16.92
CA TYR A 17 -3.66 8.20 17.14
C TYR A 17 -3.83 7.44 15.84
N LEU A 18 -4.14 8.16 14.76
CA LEU A 18 -4.29 7.59 13.44
C LEU A 18 -2.96 7.05 12.91
N LYS A 19 -1.90 7.86 12.93
CA LYS A 19 -0.55 7.41 12.54
C LYS A 19 -0.04 6.28 13.43
N LEU A 20 -0.32 6.33 14.73
CA LEU A 20 0.01 5.25 15.66
C LEU A 20 -0.67 3.93 15.26
N TYR A 21 -1.98 3.96 15.01
CA TYR A 21 -2.72 2.79 14.52
C TYR A 21 -2.15 2.24 13.20
N ILE A 22 -1.91 3.10 12.20
CA ILE A 22 -1.38 2.69 10.90
C ILE A 22 -0.01 2.05 11.05
N SER A 23 0.89 2.68 11.82
CA SER A 23 2.24 2.16 12.03
C SER A 23 2.24 0.80 12.71
N LEU A 24 1.44 0.61 13.78
CA LEU A 24 1.31 -0.68 14.46
C LEU A 24 0.72 -1.76 13.53
N LEU A 25 -0.28 -1.42 12.72
CA LEU A 25 -0.87 -2.35 11.76
C LEU A 25 0.17 -2.80 10.73
N VAL A 26 0.91 -1.86 10.16
CA VAL A 26 1.96 -2.13 9.14
C VAL A 26 3.09 -2.98 9.74
N ILE A 27 3.55 -2.67 10.96
CA ILE A 27 4.55 -3.48 11.67
C ILE A 27 4.02 -4.91 11.85
N THR A 28 2.78 -5.05 12.35
CA THR A 28 2.18 -6.36 12.62
C THR A 28 2.06 -7.19 11.34
N MET A 29 1.57 -6.60 10.25
CA MET A 29 1.50 -7.25 8.93
C MET A 29 2.88 -7.69 8.44
N GLY A 30 3.89 -6.83 8.55
CA GLY A 30 5.28 -7.12 8.16
C GLY A 30 5.87 -8.29 8.95
N VAL A 31 5.72 -8.27 10.28
CA VAL A 31 6.18 -9.34 11.18
C VAL A 31 5.50 -10.67 10.86
N ILE A 32 4.18 -10.68 10.62
CA ILE A 32 3.47 -11.92 10.24
C ILE A 32 3.99 -12.47 8.92
N ILE A 33 4.27 -11.63 7.91
CA ILE A 33 4.86 -12.09 6.64
C ILE A 33 6.23 -12.70 6.88
N VAL A 34 7.10 -12.04 7.65
CA VAL A 34 8.43 -12.58 7.96
C VAL A 34 8.31 -13.91 8.71
N ALA A 35 7.40 -14.04 9.67
CA ALA A 35 7.19 -15.28 10.40
C ALA A 35 6.65 -16.41 9.49
N LYS A 36 5.76 -16.06 8.54
CA LYS A 36 5.06 -17.02 7.68
C LYS A 36 5.62 -17.16 6.27
N HIS A 37 6.76 -16.55 5.94
CA HIS A 37 7.31 -16.54 4.57
C HIS A 37 7.62 -17.94 3.99
N LYS A 38 7.80 -18.96 4.86
CA LYS A 38 8.04 -20.35 4.44
C LYS A 38 6.76 -21.19 4.34
N THR A 39 5.66 -20.73 4.92
CA THR A 39 4.39 -21.44 4.93
C THR A 39 3.52 -20.98 3.76
N ARG A 40 2.93 -21.92 3.01
CA ARG A 40 1.86 -21.58 2.08
C ARG A 40 0.58 -21.37 2.88
N ASN A 41 0.04 -20.15 2.85
CA ASN A 41 -1.32 -19.90 3.32
C ASN A 41 -2.30 -20.37 2.26
N GLU A 42 -3.36 -21.06 2.68
CA GLU A 42 -4.48 -21.36 1.79
C GLU A 42 -5.23 -20.09 1.42
N PHE A 43 -5.68 -20.04 0.17
CA PHE A 43 -6.41 -18.92 -0.36
C PHE A 43 -7.76 -18.74 0.35
N SER A 44 -8.08 -17.52 0.78
CA SER A 44 -9.34 -17.25 1.48
C SER A 44 -10.00 -15.94 1.02
N TRP A 45 -11.13 -16.06 0.33
CA TRP A 45 -11.97 -14.94 -0.09
C TRP A 45 -12.41 -14.04 1.07
N LYS A 46 -12.75 -14.64 2.22
CA LYS A 46 -13.17 -13.89 3.41
C LYS A 46 -12.04 -12.98 3.93
N LYS A 47 -10.80 -13.47 3.93
CA LYS A 47 -9.63 -12.68 4.34
C LYS A 47 -9.34 -11.55 3.36
N ILE A 48 -9.41 -11.83 2.05
CA ILE A 48 -9.22 -10.79 1.01
C ILE A 48 -10.24 -9.67 1.17
N MET A 49 -11.52 -10.00 1.35
CA MET A 49 -12.57 -9.01 1.50
C MET A 49 -12.39 -8.18 2.78
N GLY A 50 -12.09 -8.83 3.92
CA GLY A 50 -11.85 -8.13 5.19
C GLY A 50 -10.63 -7.22 5.16
N LEU A 51 -9.50 -7.73 4.67
CA LEU A 51 -8.24 -6.96 4.57
C LEU A 51 -8.32 -5.87 3.50
N GLY A 52 -9.04 -6.12 2.40
CA GLY A 52 -9.33 -5.13 1.37
C GLY A 52 -10.18 -3.97 1.89
N ALA A 53 -11.19 -4.26 2.72
CA ALA A 53 -11.98 -3.22 3.37
C ALA A 53 -11.14 -2.39 4.35
N LEU A 54 -10.30 -3.04 5.16
CA LEU A 54 -9.35 -2.35 6.06
C LEU A 54 -8.36 -1.47 5.30
N ALA A 55 -7.85 -1.95 4.16
CA ALA A 55 -6.94 -1.18 3.34
C ALA A 55 -7.63 0.01 2.64
N ALA A 56 -8.87 -0.15 2.18
CA ALA A 56 -9.65 0.95 1.61
C ALA A 56 -9.96 2.04 2.66
N PHE A 57 -10.27 1.63 3.90
CA PHE A 57 -10.38 2.52 5.04
C PHE A 57 -9.06 3.27 5.27
N ASN A 58 -7.94 2.54 5.29
CA ASN A 58 -6.61 3.13 5.47
C ASN A 58 -6.25 4.14 4.38
N LYS A 59 -6.53 3.83 3.11
CA LYS A 59 -6.33 4.74 1.97
C LYS A 59 -7.13 6.03 2.12
N GLY A 60 -8.40 5.92 2.51
CA GLY A 60 -9.29 7.07 2.68
C GLY A 60 -8.79 8.07 3.71
N ILE A 61 -8.03 7.61 4.70
CA ILE A 61 -7.57 8.43 5.83
C ILE A 61 -6.12 8.88 5.68
N SER A 62 -5.22 7.97 5.28
CA SER A 62 -3.79 8.25 5.16
C SER A 62 -3.47 9.11 3.93
N GLY A 63 -4.40 9.22 2.96
CA GLY A 63 -4.19 9.93 1.69
C GLY A 63 -3.18 9.24 0.74
N GLY A 64 -2.45 8.23 1.22
CA GLY A 64 -1.42 7.47 0.50
C GLY A 64 -0.69 6.49 1.44
N GLY A 65 0.17 5.63 0.89
CA GLY A 65 1.03 4.74 1.68
C GLY A 65 0.39 3.44 2.20
N TYR A 66 -0.83 3.11 1.76
CA TYR A 66 -1.56 1.88 2.12
C TYR A 66 -1.13 0.66 1.26
N GLY A 67 -0.25 0.85 0.28
CA GLY A 67 0.25 -0.22 -0.61
C GLY A 67 0.81 -1.44 0.13
N PRO A 68 1.67 -1.27 1.15
CA PRO A 68 2.15 -2.38 1.97
C PRO A 68 1.02 -3.14 2.67
N ILE A 69 -0.10 -2.48 3.03
CA ILE A 69 -1.25 -3.11 3.70
C ILE A 69 -2.04 -3.97 2.71
N ILE A 70 -2.27 -3.51 1.48
CA ILE A 70 -2.96 -4.30 0.46
C ILE A 70 -2.12 -5.51 0.07
N VAL A 71 -0.84 -5.29 -0.23
CA VAL A 71 0.08 -6.36 -0.63
C VAL A 71 0.22 -7.38 0.49
N SER A 72 0.43 -6.93 1.73
CA SER A 72 0.52 -7.84 2.87
C SER A 72 -0.78 -8.58 3.11
N GLY A 73 -1.93 -7.91 3.01
CA GLY A 73 -3.23 -8.53 3.16
C GLY A 73 -3.49 -9.62 2.12
N GLN A 74 -3.10 -9.40 0.87
CA GLN A 74 -3.20 -10.38 -0.21
C GLN A 74 -2.29 -11.60 0.03
N ILE A 75 -1.03 -11.37 0.43
CA ILE A 75 -0.07 -12.44 0.78
C ILE A 75 -0.60 -13.28 1.95
N LEU A 76 -1.11 -12.63 3.01
CA LEU A 76 -1.69 -13.30 4.17
C LEU A 76 -3.00 -14.03 3.86
N SER A 77 -3.67 -13.62 2.77
CA SER A 77 -4.86 -14.29 2.25
C SER A 77 -4.55 -15.42 1.26
N GLY A 78 -3.27 -15.75 1.02
CA GLY A 78 -2.85 -16.86 0.17
C GLY A 78 -2.61 -16.50 -1.30
N VAL A 79 -2.59 -15.22 -1.66
CA VAL A 79 -2.18 -14.79 -3.01
C VAL A 79 -0.66 -14.82 -3.12
N GLU A 80 -0.14 -15.27 -4.25
CA GLU A 80 1.31 -15.24 -4.49
C GLU A 80 1.84 -13.79 -4.40
N THR A 81 2.98 -13.62 -3.76
CA THR A 81 3.63 -12.33 -3.52
C THR A 81 3.82 -11.48 -4.78
N LYS A 82 4.30 -12.09 -5.87
CA LYS A 82 4.50 -11.38 -7.15
C LYS A 82 3.17 -10.93 -7.75
N ASN A 83 2.15 -11.80 -7.69
CA ASN A 83 0.81 -11.48 -8.15
C ASN A 83 0.17 -10.37 -7.30
N SER A 84 0.39 -10.39 -5.98
CA SER A 84 -0.16 -9.38 -5.07
C SER A 84 0.31 -7.97 -5.42
N ILE A 85 1.62 -7.82 -5.69
CA ILE A 85 2.19 -6.54 -6.14
C ILE A 85 1.66 -6.17 -7.52
N GLY A 86 1.56 -7.11 -8.45
CA GLY A 86 1.01 -6.85 -9.79
C GLY A 86 -0.45 -6.36 -9.75
N ILE A 87 -1.31 -7.02 -8.95
CA ILE A 87 -2.71 -6.63 -8.76
C ILE A 87 -2.79 -5.23 -8.12
N THR A 88 -1.96 -4.96 -7.12
CA THR A 88 -1.92 -3.66 -6.44
C THR A 88 -1.47 -2.56 -7.39
N ALA A 89 -0.39 -2.76 -8.14
CA ALA A 89 0.13 -1.78 -9.10
C ALA A 89 -0.88 -1.48 -10.22
N LEU A 90 -1.55 -2.52 -10.75
CA LEU A 90 -2.61 -2.34 -11.73
C LEU A 90 -3.78 -1.53 -11.16
N SER A 91 -4.22 -1.88 -9.95
CA SER A 91 -5.30 -1.18 -9.26
C SER A 91 -4.93 0.29 -9.01
N GLU A 92 -3.70 0.56 -8.56
CA GLU A 92 -3.20 1.91 -8.36
C GLU A 92 -3.14 2.69 -9.67
N GLY A 93 -2.65 2.09 -10.76
CA GLY A 93 -2.65 2.69 -12.08
C GLY A 93 -4.04 3.13 -12.54
N VAL A 94 -5.05 2.26 -12.39
CA VAL A 94 -6.45 2.59 -12.71
C VAL A 94 -6.97 3.71 -11.81
N THR A 95 -6.71 3.66 -10.49
CA THR A 95 -7.17 4.73 -9.59
C THR A 95 -6.49 6.06 -9.85
N CYS A 96 -5.20 6.07 -10.22
CA CYS A 96 -4.48 7.26 -10.62
C CYS A 96 -5.03 7.83 -11.92
N PHE A 97 -5.32 6.98 -12.92
CA PHE A 97 -5.90 7.41 -14.19
C PHE A 97 -7.26 8.10 -13.99
N ILE A 98 -8.15 7.48 -13.20
CA ILE A 98 -9.44 8.07 -12.83
C ILE A 98 -9.23 9.38 -12.04
N GLY A 99 -8.27 9.41 -11.12
CA GLY A 99 -7.91 10.59 -10.35
C GLY A 99 -7.49 11.77 -11.23
N VAL A 100 -6.65 11.51 -12.24
CA VAL A 100 -6.22 12.52 -13.23
C VAL A 100 -7.41 13.05 -14.02
N ILE A 101 -8.27 12.16 -14.57
CA ILE A 101 -9.48 12.59 -15.30
C ILE A 101 -10.37 13.47 -14.42
N THR A 102 -10.58 13.07 -13.17
CA THR A 102 -11.39 13.84 -12.22
C THR A 102 -10.80 15.22 -11.97
N TYR A 103 -9.48 15.32 -11.82
CA TYR A 103 -8.76 16.58 -11.64
C TYR A 103 -8.92 17.52 -12.84
N PHE A 104 -8.93 16.97 -14.06
CA PHE A 104 -9.22 17.74 -15.28
C PHE A 104 -10.65 18.27 -15.33
N ILE A 105 -11.64 17.47 -14.92
CA ILE A 105 -13.06 17.87 -14.91
C ILE A 105 -13.32 18.97 -13.88
N VAL A 106 -12.71 18.88 -12.69
CA VAL A 106 -12.92 19.85 -11.59
C VAL A 106 -12.19 21.18 -11.87
N GLY A 107 -11.24 21.24 -12.80
CA GLY A 107 -10.59 22.49 -13.21
C GLY A 107 -9.58 23.02 -12.19
N THR A 108 -9.03 22.17 -11.33
CA THR A 108 -8.01 22.54 -10.33
C THR A 108 -6.67 22.84 -10.99
N ASN A 109 -5.94 23.82 -10.46
CA ASN A 109 -4.62 24.21 -10.97
C ASN A 109 -3.63 23.02 -10.89
N VAL A 110 -3.24 22.50 -12.05
CA VAL A 110 -2.17 21.50 -12.19
C VAL A 110 -0.86 22.24 -12.43
N ASN A 111 0.17 21.92 -11.63
CA ASN A 111 1.51 22.41 -11.90
C ASN A 111 2.15 21.59 -13.03
N TRP A 112 1.91 22.05 -14.27
CA TRP A 112 2.45 21.46 -15.49
C TRP A 112 3.98 21.47 -15.57
N GLY A 113 4.64 22.29 -14.75
CA GLY A 113 6.10 22.28 -14.63
C GLY A 113 6.62 21.02 -13.96
N LEU A 114 5.92 20.48 -12.95
CA LEU A 114 6.34 19.28 -12.22
C LEU A 114 5.99 17.97 -12.93
N ALA A 115 4.90 17.97 -13.70
CA ALA A 115 4.37 16.78 -14.37
C ALA A 115 5.41 16.01 -15.23
N PRO A 116 6.18 16.63 -16.13
CA PRO A 116 7.13 15.89 -16.98
C PRO A 116 8.26 15.24 -16.18
N TYR A 117 8.76 15.88 -15.11
CA TYR A 117 9.81 15.30 -14.27
C TYR A 117 9.30 14.07 -13.49
N LEU A 118 8.06 14.13 -12.99
CA LEU A 118 7.44 12.99 -12.28
C LEU A 118 7.15 11.83 -13.24
N VAL A 119 6.64 12.12 -14.43
CA VAL A 119 6.32 11.09 -15.45
C VAL A 119 7.60 10.41 -15.93
N THR A 120 8.64 11.17 -16.28
CA THR A 120 9.90 10.61 -16.78
C THR A 120 10.60 9.76 -15.72
N GLY A 121 10.70 10.24 -14.47
CA GLY A 121 11.25 9.46 -13.36
C GLY A 121 10.48 8.16 -13.11
N SER A 122 9.15 8.21 -13.17
CA SER A 122 8.30 7.03 -13.00
C SER A 122 8.49 6.03 -14.14
N LEU A 123 8.47 6.49 -15.40
CA LEU A 123 8.61 5.63 -16.58
C LEU A 123 9.95 4.90 -16.63
N ILE A 124 11.04 5.55 -16.20
CA ILE A 124 12.37 4.93 -16.14
C ILE A 124 12.44 3.91 -14.99
N SER A 125 11.80 4.19 -13.87
CA SER A 125 11.82 3.32 -12.68
C SER A 125 11.01 2.02 -12.87
N VAL A 126 9.90 2.06 -13.61
CA VAL A 126 9.00 0.91 -13.83
C VAL A 126 9.70 -0.31 -14.43
N PRO A 127 10.40 -0.25 -15.58
CA PRO A 127 11.01 -1.44 -16.18
C PRO A 127 12.09 -2.06 -15.29
N LEU A 128 12.88 -1.25 -14.59
CA LEU A 128 13.89 -1.70 -13.63
C LEU A 128 13.23 -2.43 -12.44
N SER A 129 12.13 -1.88 -11.92
CA SER A 129 11.36 -2.48 -10.83
C SER A 129 10.76 -3.82 -11.25
N VAL A 130 10.07 -3.86 -12.40
CA VAL A 130 9.45 -5.07 -12.93
C VAL A 130 10.48 -6.16 -13.22
N TYR A 131 11.63 -5.80 -13.81
CA TYR A 131 12.72 -6.74 -14.08
C TYR A 131 13.26 -7.38 -12.80
N THR A 132 13.49 -6.58 -11.77
CA THR A 132 13.95 -7.05 -10.45
C THR A 132 12.96 -8.03 -9.82
N VAL A 133 11.67 -7.67 -9.79
CA VAL A 133 10.61 -8.53 -9.24
C VAL A 133 10.50 -9.84 -10.04
N LYS A 134 10.62 -9.77 -11.37
CA LYS A 134 10.55 -10.95 -12.24
C LYS A 134 11.67 -11.94 -11.93
N ARG A 135 12.91 -11.46 -11.77
CA ARG A 135 14.10 -12.29 -11.56
C ARG A 135 14.23 -12.88 -10.14
N MET A 136 13.68 -12.23 -9.13
CA MET A 136 13.84 -12.69 -7.74
C MET A 136 13.02 -13.96 -7.42
N PRO A 137 13.57 -14.93 -6.66
CA PRO A 137 12.79 -16.06 -6.15
C PRO A 137 11.66 -15.60 -5.23
N VAL A 138 10.46 -16.18 -5.38
CA VAL A 138 9.25 -15.77 -4.64
C VAL A 138 9.47 -15.77 -3.12
N LYS A 139 10.16 -16.78 -2.57
CA LYS A 139 10.42 -16.89 -1.12
C LYS A 139 11.29 -15.74 -0.60
N GLN A 140 12.39 -15.44 -1.29
CA GLN A 140 13.29 -14.33 -0.95
C GLN A 140 12.57 -13.00 -1.09
N PHE A 141 11.80 -12.83 -2.17
CA PHE A 141 11.03 -11.61 -2.41
C PHE A 141 9.96 -11.37 -1.35
N THR A 142 9.28 -12.43 -0.89
CA THR A 142 8.31 -12.37 0.20
C THR A 142 8.96 -11.94 1.51
N LEU A 143 10.15 -12.47 1.82
CA LEU A 143 10.90 -12.06 2.99
C LEU A 143 11.31 -10.58 2.92
N ILE A 144 11.82 -10.13 1.76
CA ILE A 144 12.19 -8.72 1.53
C ILE A 144 11.01 -7.80 1.77
N ILE A 145 9.81 -8.15 1.25
CA ILE A 145 8.60 -7.34 1.47
C ILE A 145 8.22 -7.32 2.95
N GLY A 146 8.27 -8.45 3.65
CA GLY A 146 7.98 -8.50 5.08
C GLY A 146 8.92 -7.59 5.89
N ILE A 147 10.23 -7.64 5.60
CA ILE A 147 11.24 -6.79 6.23
C ILE A 147 11.00 -5.32 5.89
N ALA A 148 10.84 -4.97 4.60
CA ALA A 148 10.61 -3.61 4.16
C ALA A 148 9.33 -3.02 4.75
N THR A 149 8.25 -3.80 4.82
CA THR A 149 6.98 -3.41 5.45
C THR A 149 7.17 -3.15 6.94
N THR A 150 7.90 -4.02 7.64
CA THR A 150 8.21 -3.83 9.07
C THR A 150 9.02 -2.56 9.30
N LEU A 151 10.06 -2.33 8.49
CA LEU A 151 10.91 -1.13 8.57
C LEU A 151 10.12 0.15 8.27
N LEU A 152 9.24 0.14 7.26
CA LEU A 152 8.36 1.27 6.96
C LEU A 152 7.43 1.59 8.15
N GLY A 153 6.87 0.56 8.78
CA GLY A 153 6.05 0.72 9.97
C GLY A 153 6.83 1.31 11.15
N LEU A 154 8.03 0.78 11.43
CA LEU A 154 8.93 1.27 12.47
C LEU A 154 9.39 2.72 12.21
N PHE A 155 9.71 3.04 10.96
CA PHE A 155 10.09 4.41 10.57
C PHE A 155 8.92 5.39 10.75
N THR A 156 7.71 4.96 10.39
CA THR A 156 6.49 5.77 10.60
C THR A 156 6.23 6.00 12.09
N LEU A 157 6.45 4.97 12.91
CA LEU A 157 6.34 5.05 14.36
C LEU A 157 7.42 5.98 14.95
N TYR A 158 8.67 5.86 14.51
CA TYR A 158 9.77 6.71 14.96
C TYR A 158 9.50 8.19 14.62
N LYS A 159 9.10 8.49 13.38
CA LYS A 159 8.75 9.84 12.94
C LYS A 159 7.53 10.42 13.68
N LEU A 160 6.73 9.58 14.33
CA LEU A 160 5.64 10.04 15.17
C LEU A 160 6.13 10.61 16.52
N PHE A 161 7.21 10.06 17.06
CA PHE A 161 7.78 10.48 18.35
C PHE A 161 8.91 11.49 18.21
N THR A 162 9.58 11.52 17.05
CA THR A 162 10.63 12.49 16.72
C THR A 162 10.12 13.39 15.59
N PRO A 163 9.48 14.53 15.92
CA PRO A 163 8.87 15.43 14.94
C PRO A 163 9.90 16.06 13.98
#